data_AF-A0A1G0XXW8-F1
#
_entry.id   AF-A0A1G0XXW8-F1
#
_cell.length_a   1.000
_cell.length_b   1.000
_cell.length_c   1.000
_cell.angle_alpha   90.00
_cell.angle_beta   90.00
_cell.angle_gamma   90.00
#
_symmetry.space_group_name_H-M   'P 1'
#
loop_
_entity.id
_entity.type
_entity.pdbx_description
1 polymer ?
#
loop_
_entity_poly.entity_id
_entity_poly.type
_entity_poly.pdbx_seq_one_letter_code
_entity_poly.pdbx_strand_id
1 'polypeptide(L)'
;MAIFFFIFLTLFSAVLLEFLFGGIGIIAPTALPVVFYFSIACGWRAGLFCAIAAGVALDAVYGRIFPLSTLLLSISSALSIFWILREDSKKLLMNLIPAIVTGFIYTAPPCIIILYRHGLDWQNLFSAFFRLSFGIFLSLLLFPLVIVFLDSFGDSFGFRLFRDARDRLLKKF
;
A
#
# COMPACT_ATOMS: atom_id res chain seq x y z
N MET A 1 -22.85 -0.56 7.52
CA MET A 1 -22.55 -1.98 7.19
C MET A 1 -21.88 -2.11 5.82
N ALA A 2 -22.42 -1.50 4.76
CA ALA A 2 -21.86 -1.58 3.40
C ALA A 2 -20.39 -1.13 3.27
N ILE A 3 -19.97 -0.06 3.96
CA ILE A 3 -18.58 0.42 3.90
C ILE A 3 -17.56 -0.56 4.49
N PHE A 4 -17.91 -1.26 5.58
CA PHE A 4 -17.03 -2.26 6.18
C PHE A 4 -16.87 -3.46 5.26
N PHE A 5 -17.96 -3.91 4.63
CA PHE A 5 -17.93 -4.97 3.63
C PHE A 5 -17.07 -4.58 2.41
N PHE A 6 -17.20 -3.35 1.94
CA PHE A 6 -16.38 -2.81 0.85
C PHE A 6 -14.88 -2.78 1.21
N ILE A 7 -14.53 -2.27 2.39
CA ILE A 7 -13.14 -2.26 2.88
C ILE A 7 -12.61 -3.69 2.96
N PHE A 8 -13.36 -4.59 3.59
CA PHE A 8 -12.97 -5.99 3.74
C PHE A 8 -12.73 -6.66 2.38
N LEU A 9 -13.68 -6.57 1.45
CA LEU A 9 -13.58 -7.22 0.14
C LEU A 9 -12.40 -6.67 -0.67
N THR A 10 -12.19 -5.36 -0.65
CA THR A 10 -11.10 -4.70 -1.36
C THR A 10 -9.75 -5.14 -0.79
N LEU A 11 -9.62 -5.11 0.54
CA LEU A 11 -8.38 -5.43 1.23
C LEU A 11 -8.05 -6.93 1.12
N PHE A 12 -9.06 -7.79 1.22
CA PHE A 12 -8.95 -9.23 0.96
C PHE A 12 -8.48 -9.50 -0.47
N SER A 13 -9.09 -8.83 -1.47
CA SER A 13 -8.72 -9.00 -2.88
C SER A 13 -7.28 -8.55 -3.13
N ALA A 14 -6.84 -7.45 -2.51
CA ALA A 14 -5.47 -6.97 -2.63
C ALA A 14 -4.47 -7.93 -1.97
N VAL A 15 -4.74 -8.43 -0.77
CA VAL A 15 -3.88 -9.44 -0.12
C VAL A 15 -3.79 -10.71 -0.96
N LEU A 16 -4.92 -11.19 -1.49
CA LEU A 16 -4.96 -12.38 -2.35
C LEU A 16 -4.13 -12.17 -3.62
N LEU A 17 -4.31 -11.03 -4.29
CA LEU A 17 -3.61 -10.70 -5.52
C LEU A 17 -2.10 -10.55 -5.28
N GLU A 18 -1.70 -9.91 -4.19
CA GLU A 18 -0.31 -9.83 -3.76
C GLU A 18 0.29 -11.21 -3.48
N PHE A 19 -0.45 -12.09 -2.81
CA PHE A 19 -0.02 -13.47 -2.58
C PHE A 19 0.17 -14.25 -3.88
N LEU A 20 -0.77 -14.13 -4.83
CA LEU A 20 -0.66 -14.78 -6.15
C LEU A 20 0.57 -14.32 -6.92
N PHE A 21 0.86 -13.01 -6.93
CA PHE A 21 2.07 -12.48 -7.54
C PHE A 21 3.34 -12.95 -6.81
N GLY A 22 3.32 -12.95 -5.48
CA GLY A 22 4.44 -13.44 -4.67
C GLY A 22 4.74 -14.92 -4.93
N GLY A 23 3.70 -15.74 -5.14
CA GLY A 23 3.82 -17.15 -5.48
C GLY A 23 4.59 -17.42 -6.78
N ILE A 24 4.55 -16.51 -7.75
CA ILE A 24 5.33 -16.56 -8.99
C ILE A 24 6.63 -15.73 -8.92
N GLY A 25 7.02 -15.28 -7.73
CA GLY A 25 8.27 -14.55 -7.48
C GLY A 25 8.22 -13.04 -7.74
N ILE A 26 7.03 -12.49 -8.01
CA ILE A 26 6.82 -11.05 -8.26
C ILE A 26 6.43 -10.35 -6.96
N ILE A 27 7.19 -9.32 -6.59
CA ILE A 27 6.86 -8.46 -5.44
C ILE A 27 5.92 -7.35 -5.93
N ALA A 28 4.61 -7.62 -5.93
CA ALA A 28 3.58 -6.66 -6.32
C ALA A 28 2.94 -6.03 -5.07
N PRO A 29 3.25 -4.76 -4.72
CA PRO A 29 2.76 -4.12 -3.49
C PRO A 29 1.31 -3.69 -3.67
N THR A 30 0.37 -4.63 -3.72
CA THR A 30 -1.04 -4.31 -4.07
C THR A 30 -1.87 -4.01 -2.84
N ALA A 31 -1.53 -4.57 -1.68
CA ALA A 31 -2.15 -4.17 -0.40
C ALA A 31 -1.76 -2.74 0.00
N LEU A 32 -0.56 -2.30 -0.38
CA LEU A 32 0.01 -0.99 -0.05
C LEU A 32 -0.87 0.21 -0.51
N PRO A 33 -1.21 0.37 -1.80
CA PRO A 33 -2.07 1.47 -2.26
C PRO A 33 -3.47 1.42 -1.65
N VAL A 34 -4.00 0.22 -1.38
CA VAL A 34 -5.33 0.06 -0.76
C VAL A 34 -5.33 0.52 0.69
N VAL A 35 -4.32 0.13 1.47
CA VAL A 35 -4.14 0.61 2.85
C VAL A 35 -3.93 2.12 2.87
N PHE A 36 -3.11 2.65 1.96
CA PHE A 36 -2.88 4.09 1.82
C PHE A 36 -4.19 4.84 1.50
N TYR A 37 -4.98 4.33 0.56
CA TYR A 37 -6.29 4.87 0.20
C TYR A 37 -7.23 4.93 1.40
N PHE A 38 -7.40 3.82 2.13
CA PHE A 38 -8.32 3.80 3.27
C PHE A 38 -7.82 4.63 4.46
N SER A 39 -6.51 4.76 4.63
CA SER A 39 -5.93 5.64 5.64
C SER A 39 -6.30 7.11 5.41
N ILE A 40 -6.32 7.53 4.14
CA ILE A 40 -6.76 8.87 3.73
C ILE A 40 -8.29 8.98 3.81
N ALA A 41 -9.02 8.05 3.19
CA ALA A 41 -10.47 8.16 3.02
C ALA A 41 -11.27 8.02 4.33
N CYS A 42 -10.86 7.06 5.19
CA CYS A 42 -11.57 6.69 6.42
C CYS A 42 -10.87 7.20 7.69
N GLY A 43 -9.69 7.82 7.55
CA GLY A 43 -8.88 8.34 8.63
C GLY A 43 -7.85 7.34 9.18
N TRP A 44 -6.87 7.87 9.91
CA TRP A 44 -5.66 7.14 10.29
C TRP A 44 -5.89 5.89 11.12
N ARG A 45 -6.88 5.89 12.02
CA ARG A 45 -7.18 4.72 12.86
C ARG A 45 -7.68 3.56 12.01
N ALA A 46 -8.63 3.82 11.10
CA ALA A 46 -9.13 2.83 10.18
C ALA A 46 -8.02 2.34 9.24
N GLY A 47 -7.21 3.27 8.73
CA GLY A 47 -6.00 2.96 7.97
C GLY A 47 -5.05 2.00 8.67
N LEU A 48 -4.74 2.27 9.93
CA LEU A 48 -3.84 1.44 10.74
C LEU A 48 -4.44 0.06 11.01
N PHE A 49 -5.74 -0.03 11.30
CA PHE A 49 -6.41 -1.34 11.42
C PHE A 49 -6.35 -2.13 10.11
N CYS A 50 -6.60 -1.48 8.97
CA CYS A 50 -6.44 -2.08 7.65
C CYS A 50 -5.00 -2.55 7.41
N ALA A 51 -4.01 -1.74 7.76
CA ALA A 51 -2.58 -2.06 7.63
C ALA A 51 -2.20 -3.29 8.45
N ILE A 52 -2.65 -3.34 9.71
CA ILE A 52 -2.37 -4.45 10.61
C ILE A 52 -3.04 -5.73 10.09
N ALA A 53 -4.33 -5.67 9.74
CA ALA A 53 -5.07 -6.82 9.24
C ALA A 53 -4.47 -7.38 7.95
N ALA A 54 -4.19 -6.52 6.97
CA ALA A 54 -3.56 -6.91 5.71
C ALA A 54 -2.16 -7.49 5.93
N GLY A 55 -1.36 -6.84 6.78
CA GLY A 55 0.00 -7.25 7.03
C GLY A 55 0.09 -8.58 7.77
N VAL A 56 -0.74 -8.78 8.80
CA VAL A 56 -0.81 -10.06 9.51
C VAL A 56 -1.21 -11.18 8.57
N ALA A 57 -2.20 -10.94 7.69
CA ALA A 57 -2.60 -11.92 6.68
C ALA A 57 -1.44 -12.25 5.73
N LEU A 58 -0.74 -11.26 5.20
CA LEU A 58 0.41 -11.47 4.32
C LEU A 58 1.56 -12.19 5.04
N ASP A 59 1.92 -11.78 6.25
CA ASP A 59 3.00 -12.41 7.00
C ASP A 59 2.68 -13.86 7.37
N ALA A 60 1.41 -14.16 7.71
CA ALA A 60 0.95 -15.52 7.95
C ALA A 60 1.01 -16.38 6.68
N VAL A 61 0.51 -15.86 5.55
CA VAL A 61 0.47 -16.58 4.28
C VAL A 61 1.88 -16.82 3.71
N TYR A 62 2.80 -15.88 3.89
CA TYR A 62 4.21 -16.05 3.53
C TYR A 62 5.02 -16.84 4.58
N GLY A 63 4.41 -17.27 5.69
CA GLY A 63 5.09 -18.03 6.75
C GLY A 63 6.23 -17.27 7.43
N ARG A 64 6.13 -15.94 7.54
CA ARG A 64 7.19 -15.09 8.08
C ARG A 64 7.15 -15.07 9.61
N ILE A 65 8.29 -15.31 10.23
CA ILE A 65 8.46 -15.23 11.69
C ILE A 65 8.46 -13.77 12.17
N PHE A 66 9.10 -12.89 11.40
CA PHE A 66 9.11 -11.45 11.67
C PHE A 66 7.97 -10.78 10.89
N PRO A 67 7.10 -9.97 11.54
CA PRO A 67 5.90 -9.39 10.93
C PRO A 67 6.24 -8.19 10.04
N LEU A 68 6.98 -8.45 8.97
CA LEU A 68 7.54 -7.43 8.10
C LEU A 68 6.43 -6.67 7.35
N SER A 69 5.47 -7.38 6.73
CA SER A 69 4.39 -6.72 5.99
C SER A 69 3.50 -5.89 6.91
N THR A 70 3.20 -6.37 8.13
CA THR A 70 2.49 -5.57 9.15
C THR A 70 3.20 -4.26 9.43
N LEU A 71 4.52 -4.30 9.65
CA LEU A 71 5.31 -3.12 9.97
C LEU A 71 5.34 -2.12 8.81
N LEU A 72 5.61 -2.60 7.59
CA LEU A 72 5.74 -1.73 6.41
C LEU A 72 4.41 -1.10 5.99
N LEU A 73 3.30 -1.85 6.05
CA LEU A 73 1.98 -1.30 5.78
C LEU A 73 1.56 -0.28 6.85
N SER A 74 1.92 -0.50 8.11
CA SER A 74 1.61 0.44 9.20
C SER A 74 2.37 1.76 9.03
N ILE A 75 3.65 1.69 8.62
CA ILE A 75 4.45 2.87 8.27
C ILE A 75 3.81 3.62 7.10
N SER A 76 3.38 2.91 6.05
CA SER A 76 2.68 3.52 4.91
C SER A 76 1.38 4.22 5.32
N SER A 77 0.59 3.61 6.20
CA SER A 77 -0.61 4.23 6.75
C SER A 77 -0.29 5.52 7.51
N ALA A 78 0.74 5.53 8.35
CA ALA A 78 1.18 6.75 9.04
C ALA A 78 1.64 7.85 8.07
N LEU A 79 2.41 7.49 7.04
CA LEU A 79 2.88 8.42 6.01
C LEU A 79 1.73 9.05 5.20
N SER A 80 0.64 8.32 4.98
CA SER A 80 -0.52 8.84 4.26
C SER A 80 -1.14 10.08 4.93
N ILE A 81 -1.07 10.16 6.27
CA ILE A 81 -1.58 11.28 7.05
C ILE A 81 -0.70 12.51 6.84
N PHE A 82 0.61 12.33 6.86
CA PHE A 82 1.54 13.41 6.57
C PHE A 82 1.31 13.95 5.15
N TRP A 83 1.02 13.05 4.20
CA TRP A 83 0.80 13.41 2.82
C TRP A 83 -0.49 14.19 2.58
N ILE A 84 -1.62 13.74 3.13
CA ILE A 84 -2.91 14.42 2.97
C ILE A 84 -2.91 15.83 3.60
N LEU A 85 -2.07 16.08 4.62
CA LEU A 85 -1.93 17.39 5.23
C LEU A 85 -1.14 18.37 4.38
N ARG A 86 -0.23 17.90 3.51
CA ARG A 86 0.68 18.76 2.74
C ARG A 86 0.19 19.11 1.35
N GLU A 87 -0.58 18.26 0.70
CA GLU A 87 -0.87 18.43 -0.73
C GLU A 87 -2.37 18.57 -1.06
N ASP A 88 -2.65 19.28 -2.15
CA ASP A 88 -3.92 19.17 -2.85
C ASP A 88 -3.98 17.80 -3.55
N SER A 89 -4.56 16.82 -2.85
CA SER A 89 -4.81 15.44 -3.32
C SER A 89 -5.64 15.33 -4.61
N LYS A 90 -6.02 16.46 -5.22
CA LYS A 90 -6.79 16.57 -6.46
C LYS A 90 -5.95 16.36 -7.73
N LYS A 91 -4.62 16.51 -7.66
CA LYS A 91 -3.74 16.33 -8.84
C LYS A 91 -3.16 14.92 -8.84
N LEU A 92 -3.48 14.15 -9.88
CA LEU A 92 -3.01 12.76 -10.03
C LEU A 92 -1.48 12.65 -10.03
N LEU A 93 -0.79 13.63 -10.60
CA LEU A 93 0.68 13.72 -10.57
C LEU A 93 1.27 13.85 -9.15
N MET A 94 0.52 14.41 -8.21
CA MET A 94 0.97 14.55 -6.82
C MET A 94 0.91 13.22 -6.06
N ASN A 95 0.18 12.23 -6.58
CA ASN A 95 0.20 10.86 -6.04
C ASN A 95 1.43 10.04 -6.50
N LEU A 96 2.27 10.55 -7.41
CA LEU A 96 3.48 9.85 -7.86
C LEU A 96 4.54 9.76 -6.76
N ILE A 97 4.75 10.86 -6.02
CA ILE A 97 5.72 10.90 -4.93
C ILE A 97 5.37 9.90 -3.81
N PRO A 98 4.15 9.87 -3.24
CA PRO A 98 3.82 8.90 -2.21
C PRO A 98 3.87 7.47 -2.77
N ALA A 99 3.55 7.25 -4.05
CA ALA A 99 3.70 5.93 -4.68
C ALA A 99 5.16 5.46 -4.73
N ILE A 100 6.11 6.33 -5.09
CA ILE A 100 7.55 6.01 -5.08
C ILE A 100 8.02 5.72 -3.65
N VAL A 101 7.72 6.62 -2.72
CA VAL A 101 8.19 6.53 -1.34
C VAL A 101 7.65 5.27 -0.67
N THR A 102 6.35 5.01 -0.78
CA THR A 102 5.75 3.82 -0.18
C THR A 102 6.20 2.54 -0.90
N GLY A 103 6.35 2.57 -2.22
CA GLY A 103 6.88 1.44 -2.99
C GLY A 103 8.32 1.08 -2.57
N PHE A 104 9.17 2.08 -2.38
CA PHE A 104 10.52 1.90 -1.85
C PHE A 104 10.50 1.33 -0.43
N ILE A 105 9.71 1.92 0.49
CA ILE A 105 9.58 1.43 1.87
C ILE A 105 9.11 -0.02 1.90
N TYR A 106 8.20 -0.41 1.02
CA TYR A 106 7.67 -1.76 0.99
C TYR A 106 8.65 -2.79 0.42
N THR A 107 9.40 -2.41 -0.62
CA THR A 107 10.24 -3.35 -1.39
C THR A 107 11.70 -3.38 -0.96
N ALA A 108 12.23 -2.29 -0.40
CA ALA A 108 13.62 -2.22 0.04
C ALA A 108 13.94 -3.22 1.17
N PRO A 109 13.13 -3.36 2.24
CA PRO A 109 13.48 -4.25 3.34
C PRO A 109 13.56 -5.73 2.94
N PRO A 110 12.62 -6.31 2.17
CA PRO A 110 12.79 -7.65 1.61
C PRO A 110 14.08 -7.81 0.79
N CYS A 111 14.41 -6.83 -0.06
CA CYS A 111 15.64 -6.86 -0.86
C CYS A 111 16.90 -6.83 0.01
N ILE A 112 16.93 -5.99 1.05
CA ILE A 112 18.05 -5.92 2.01
C ILE A 112 18.19 -7.24 2.77
N ILE A 113 17.09 -7.85 3.20
CA ILE A 113 17.11 -9.14 3.90
C ILE A 113 17.67 -10.24 2.98
N ILE A 114 17.30 -10.25 1.69
CA ILE A 114 17.83 -11.20 0.70
C ILE A 114 19.34 -11.01 0.55
N LEU A 115 19.81 -9.78 0.37
CA LEU A 115 21.24 -9.49 0.25
C LEU A 115 22.03 -9.89 1.51
N TYR A 116 21.47 -9.64 2.68
CA TYR A 116 22.10 -10.01 3.95
C TYR A 116 22.20 -11.54 4.13
N ARG A 117 21.17 -12.29 3.71
CA ARG A 117 21.15 -13.76 3.84
C ARG A 117 21.98 -14.48 2.80
N HIS A 118 22.03 -13.97 1.57
CA HIS A 118 22.68 -14.66 0.44
C HIS A 118 24.05 -14.07 0.08
N GLY A 119 24.48 -13.00 0.75
CA GLY A 119 25.76 -12.34 0.49
C GLY A 119 25.70 -11.29 -0.61
N LEU A 120 26.76 -10.48 -0.68
CA LEU A 120 26.89 -9.31 -1.55
C LEU A 120 27.50 -9.65 -2.93
N ASP A 121 27.10 -10.76 -3.51
CA ASP A 121 27.55 -11.15 -4.85
C ASP A 121 26.89 -10.28 -5.93
N TRP A 122 27.58 -10.08 -7.06
CA TRP A 122 27.07 -9.28 -8.18
C TRP A 122 25.70 -9.73 -8.68
N GLN A 123 25.46 -11.04 -8.70
CA GLN A 123 24.17 -11.60 -9.11
C GLN A 123 23.04 -11.22 -8.14
N ASN A 124 23.30 -11.26 -6.83
CA ASN A 124 22.32 -10.92 -5.80
C ASN A 124 22.04 -9.41 -5.79
N LEU A 125 23.08 -8.58 -5.95
CA LEU A 125 22.95 -7.14 -6.08
C LEU A 125 22.09 -6.76 -7.28
N PHE A 126 22.35 -7.36 -8.44
CA PHE A 126 21.56 -7.12 -9.64
C PHE A 126 20.11 -7.58 -9.46
N SER A 127 19.88 -8.79 -8.94
CA SER A 127 18.55 -9.29 -8.59
C SER A 127 17.78 -8.35 -7.66
N ALA A 128 18.42 -7.88 -6.58
CA ALA A 128 17.82 -6.95 -5.62
C ALA A 128 17.48 -5.60 -6.26
N PHE A 129 18.37 -5.06 -7.10
CA PHE A 129 18.14 -3.82 -7.83
C PHE A 129 16.93 -3.92 -8.78
N PHE A 130 16.81 -5.01 -9.53
CA PHE A 130 15.67 -5.23 -10.43
C PHE A 130 14.37 -5.40 -9.65
N ARG A 131 14.37 -6.17 -8.56
CA ARG A 131 13.19 -6.35 -7.70
C ARG A 131 12.74 -5.03 -7.08
N LEU A 132 13.68 -4.22 -6.58
CA LEU A 132 13.41 -2.90 -6.02
C LEU A 132 12.81 -1.96 -7.09
N SER A 133 13.49 -1.83 -8.23
CA SER A 133 13.06 -0.94 -9.31
C SER A 133 11.70 -1.34 -9.86
N PHE A 134 11.48 -2.65 -10.04
CA PHE A 134 10.20 -3.19 -10.49
C PHE A 134 9.08 -2.97 -9.46
N GLY A 135 9.36 -3.15 -8.17
CA GLY A 135 8.42 -2.89 -7.09
C GLY A 135 7.99 -1.42 -7.00
N ILE A 136 8.94 -0.50 -7.14
CA ILE A 136 8.67 0.95 -7.20
C ILE A 136 7.84 1.29 -8.44
N PHE A 137 8.21 0.73 -9.60
CA PHE A 137 7.48 0.93 -10.85
C PHE A 137 6.05 0.41 -10.77
N LEU A 138 5.84 -0.78 -10.20
CA LEU A 138 4.50 -1.31 -9.95
C LEU A 138 3.72 -0.43 -8.98
N SER A 139 4.34 0.06 -7.91
CA SER A 139 3.69 0.99 -6.97
C SER A 139 3.22 2.26 -7.68
N LEU A 140 4.09 2.86 -8.51
CA LEU A 140 3.78 4.03 -9.34
C LEU A 140 2.58 3.82 -10.27
N LEU A 141 2.44 2.61 -10.82
CA LEU A 141 1.33 2.26 -11.71
C LEU A 141 0.05 1.92 -10.93
N LEU A 142 0.18 1.16 -9.84
CA LEU A 142 -0.94 0.68 -9.04
C LEU A 142 -1.60 1.79 -8.23
N PHE A 143 -0.85 2.72 -7.64
CA PHE A 143 -1.40 3.82 -6.85
C PHE A 143 -2.50 4.61 -7.57
N PRO A 144 -2.25 5.23 -8.74
CA PRO A 144 -3.26 6.00 -9.44
C PRO A 144 -4.43 5.11 -9.90
N LEU A 145 -4.15 3.88 -10.34
CA LEU A 145 -5.19 2.94 -10.76
C LEU A 145 -6.12 2.56 -9.60
N VAL A 146 -5.57 2.23 -8.45
CA VAL A 146 -6.33 1.87 -7.24
C VAL A 146 -7.14 3.06 -6.77
N ILE A 147 -6.58 4.28 -6.74
CA ILE A 147 -7.34 5.47 -6.34
C ILE A 147 -8.53 5.70 -7.28
N VAL A 148 -8.31 5.69 -8.59
CA VAL A 148 -9.38 5.90 -9.58
C VAL A 148 -10.43 4.80 -9.52
N PHE A 149 -9.99 3.55 -9.41
CA PHE A 149 -10.87 2.39 -9.32
C PHE A 149 -11.74 2.43 -8.06
N LEU A 150 -11.13 2.68 -6.90
CA LEU A 150 -11.85 2.72 -5.62
C LEU A 150 -12.75 3.93 -5.49
N ASP A 151 -12.37 5.10 -6.02
CA ASP A 151 -13.28 6.25 -6.08
C ASP A 151 -14.47 5.97 -7.02
N SER A 152 -14.25 5.34 -8.18
CA SER A 152 -15.33 4.99 -9.11
C SER A 152 -16.31 3.98 -8.50
N PHE A 153 -15.78 2.97 -7.81
CA PHE A 153 -16.59 2.01 -7.07
C PHE A 153 -17.30 2.68 -5.88
N GLY A 154 -16.59 3.51 -5.12
CA GLY A 154 -17.15 4.26 -3.98
C GLY A 154 -18.32 5.14 -4.41
N ASP A 155 -18.17 5.90 -5.48
CA ASP A 155 -19.21 6.76 -6.04
C ASP A 155 -20.43 5.95 -6.49
N SER A 156 -20.24 4.75 -7.04
CA SER A 156 -21.34 3.84 -7.42
C SER A 156 -22.17 3.37 -6.22
N PHE A 157 -21.57 3.33 -5.02
CA PHE A 157 -22.26 3.04 -3.76
C PHE A 157 -22.65 4.31 -2.97
N GLY A 158 -22.44 5.50 -3.53
CA GLY A 158 -22.75 6.79 -2.89
C GLY A 158 -21.72 7.24 -1.84
N PHE A 159 -20.54 6.61 -1.77
CA PHE A 159 -19.46 7.00 -0.87
C PHE A 159 -18.47 7.94 -1.56
N ARG A 160 -18.50 9.24 -1.23
CA ARG A 160 -17.46 10.18 -1.66
C ARG A 160 -16.23 10.03 -0.77
N LEU A 161 -15.28 9.17 -1.14
CA LEU A 161 -14.19 8.75 -0.27
C LEU A 161 -12.94 9.61 -0.43
N PHE A 162 -12.13 9.44 -1.47
CA PHE A 162 -10.80 10.05 -1.51
C PHE A 162 -10.85 11.54 -1.88
N ARG A 163 -11.72 11.92 -2.81
CA ARG A 163 -11.87 13.29 -3.32
C ARG A 163 -12.20 14.34 -2.26
N ASP A 164 -13.00 13.96 -1.27
CA ASP A 164 -13.45 14.82 -0.17
C ASP A 164 -12.67 14.58 1.13
N ALA A 165 -11.66 13.69 1.11
CA ALA A 165 -10.97 13.26 2.33
C ALA A 165 -10.25 14.40 3.05
N ARG A 166 -9.57 15.29 2.30
CA ARG A 166 -8.86 16.45 2.85
C ARG A 166 -9.83 17.40 3.56
N ASP A 167 -10.95 17.72 2.92
CA ASP A 167 -11.96 18.65 3.47
C ASP A 167 -12.60 18.10 4.76
N ARG A 168 -12.79 16.77 4.84
CA ARG A 168 -13.24 16.12 6.08
C ARG A 168 -12.20 16.12 7.18
N LEU A 169 -10.92 15.96 6.82
CA LEU A 169 -9.83 15.90 7.78
C LEU A 169 -9.60 17.30 8.39
N LEU A 170 -9.65 18.36 7.58
CA LEU A 170 -9.56 19.74 8.04
C LEU A 170 -10.74 20.17 8.92
N LYS A 171 -11.96 19.64 8.71
CA LYS A 171 -13.13 19.92 9.56
C LYS A 171 -13.10 19.26 10.95
N LYS A 172 -12.20 18.28 11.16
CA LYS A 172 -12.05 17.56 12.43
C LYS A 172 -10.98 18.16 13.35
N PHE A 173 -10.20 19.12 12.85
CA PHE A 173 -9.27 19.94 13.62
C PHE A 173 -9.88 21.32 13.85
#